data_AF-B4VHQ0-F1
#
_entry.id   AF-B4VHQ0-F1
#
_cell.length_a   1.000
_cell.length_b   1.000
_cell.length_c   1.000
_cell.angle_alpha   90.00
_cell.angle_beta   90.00
_cell.angle_gamma   90.00
#
_symmetry.space_group_name_H-M   'P 1'
#
loop_
_entity.id
_entity.type
_entity.pdbx_description
1 polymer ?
#
loop_
_entity_poly.entity_id
_entity_poly.type
_entity_poly.pdbx_seq_one_letter_code
_entity_poly.pdbx_strand_id
1 'polypeptide(L)'
;MKSAQPLGGNNFISYLNKHRQRLINYQSYQQEQICSIGSGAVESAVKQISHRVKLTGAQWLKENVVNILQLRCAYLNGQLAI
;
A
#
# COMPACT_ATOMS: atom_id res chain seq x y z
N MET A 1 -8.07 -38.41 9.00
CA MET A 1 -6.96 -37.49 9.37
C MET A 1 -7.58 -36.15 9.73
N LYS A 2 -7.58 -35.75 11.02
CA LYS A 2 -8.16 -34.46 11.45
C LYS A 2 -7.19 -33.35 11.05
N SER A 3 -7.59 -32.50 10.11
CA SER A 3 -6.85 -31.28 9.78
C SER A 3 -6.83 -30.36 11.01
N ALA A 4 -5.64 -29.99 11.47
CA ALA A 4 -5.47 -29.00 12.52
C ALA A 4 -6.17 -27.70 12.09
N GLN A 5 -7.18 -27.27 12.85
CA GLN A 5 -7.83 -25.99 12.60
C GLN A 5 -6.93 -24.88 13.13
N PRO A 6 -6.44 -23.96 12.29
CA PRO A 6 -5.58 -22.89 12.75
C PRO A 6 -6.39 -21.89 13.58
N LEU A 7 -6.14 -21.89 14.90
CA LEU A 7 -6.65 -20.90 15.83
C LEU A 7 -6.12 -19.51 15.42
N GLY A 8 -6.98 -18.70 14.79
CA GLY A 8 -6.68 -17.32 14.36
C GLY A 8 -6.43 -17.12 12.86
N GLY A 9 -6.38 -18.18 12.05
CA GLY A 9 -6.08 -18.10 10.60
C GLY A 9 -7.29 -18.11 9.67
N ASN A 10 -8.49 -18.40 10.19
CA ASN A 10 -9.68 -18.66 9.36
C ASN A 10 -10.06 -17.47 8.46
N ASN A 11 -9.91 -16.23 8.95
CA ASN A 11 -10.20 -15.03 8.16
C ASN A 11 -9.20 -14.86 7.01
N PHE A 12 -7.92 -15.12 7.25
CA PHE A 12 -6.89 -15.04 6.22
C PHE A 12 -7.07 -16.12 5.16
N ILE A 13 -7.32 -17.36 5.58
CA ILE A 13 -7.59 -18.48 4.67
C ILE A 13 -8.86 -18.20 3.84
N SER A 14 -9.92 -17.69 4.47
CA SER A 14 -11.16 -17.30 3.78
C SER A 14 -10.90 -16.19 2.76
N TYR A 15 -10.11 -15.17 3.12
CA TYR A 15 -9.70 -14.11 2.21
C TYR A 15 -8.92 -14.64 1.01
N LEU A 16 -7.92 -15.50 1.23
CA LEU A 16 -7.15 -16.12 0.15
C LEU A 16 -8.05 -16.94 -0.78
N ASN A 17 -8.95 -17.74 -0.22
CA ASN A 17 -9.90 -18.54 -1.01
C ASN A 17 -10.84 -17.68 -1.84
N LYS A 18 -11.40 -16.62 -1.26
CA LYS A 18 -12.30 -15.67 -1.94
C LYS A 18 -11.60 -14.94 -3.09
N HIS A 19 -10.31 -14.66 -2.94
CA HIS A 19 -9.57 -13.79 -3.85
C HIS A 19 -8.54 -14.51 -4.74
N ARG A 20 -8.46 -15.84 -4.68
CA ARG A 20 -7.49 -16.64 -5.46
C ARG A 20 -7.42 -16.31 -6.95
N GLN A 21 -8.55 -15.94 -7.57
CA GLN A 21 -8.62 -15.62 -9.00
C GLN A 21 -7.91 -14.32 -9.38
N ARG A 22 -7.74 -13.38 -8.45
CA ARG A 22 -7.03 -12.11 -8.67
C ARG A 22 -5.59 -12.11 -8.14
N LEU A 23 -5.19 -13.15 -7.43
CA LEU A 23 -3.84 -13.27 -6.89
C LEU A 23 -2.90 -13.74 -8.00
N ILE A 24 -1.82 -13.00 -8.19
CA ILE A 24 -0.79 -13.31 -9.17
C ILE A 24 0.08 -14.46 -8.65
N ASN A 25 0.69 -15.23 -9.55
CA ASN A 25 1.72 -16.19 -9.17
C ASN A 25 3.01 -15.47 -8.75
N TYR A 26 3.07 -15.13 -7.46
CA TYR A 26 4.22 -14.43 -6.87
C TYR A 26 5.54 -15.19 -7.05
N GLN A 27 5.51 -16.53 -7.05
CA GLN A 27 6.73 -17.33 -7.21
C GLN A 27 7.38 -17.09 -8.58
N SER A 28 6.60 -17.19 -9.64
CA SER A 28 7.09 -16.95 -11.01
C SER A 28 7.58 -15.50 -11.17
N TYR A 29 6.82 -14.53 -10.66
CA TYR A 29 7.20 -13.12 -10.74
C TYR A 29 8.50 -12.80 -10.00
N GLN A 30 8.76 -13.49 -8.88
CA GLN A 30 10.01 -13.37 -8.13
C GLN A 30 11.17 -13.99 -8.89
N GLN A 31 10.98 -15.20 -9.44
CA GLN A 31 12.03 -15.92 -10.17
C GLN A 31 12.42 -15.20 -11.45
N GLU A 32 11.44 -14.69 -12.19
CA GLU A 32 11.63 -13.95 -13.44
C GLU A 32 12.02 -12.48 -13.20
N GLN A 33 12.08 -12.04 -11.93
CA GLN A 33 12.40 -10.65 -11.53
C GLN A 33 11.55 -9.60 -12.25
N ILE A 34 10.30 -9.95 -12.59
CA ILE A 34 9.39 -9.08 -13.36
C ILE A 34 9.07 -7.81 -12.57
N CYS A 35 8.88 -7.93 -11.26
CA CYS A 35 8.63 -6.80 -10.39
C CYS A 35 9.12 -7.05 -8.96
N SER A 36 9.32 -5.97 -8.21
CA SER A 36 9.58 -6.07 -6.77
C SER A 36 8.28 -6.47 -6.05
N ILE A 37 8.30 -7.63 -5.38
CA ILE A 37 7.15 -8.18 -4.64
C ILE A 37 7.04 -7.60 -3.21
N GLY A 38 7.94 -6.69 -2.84
CA GLY A 38 7.91 -6.03 -1.54
C GLY A 38 6.94 -4.85 -1.45
N SER A 39 6.25 -4.72 -0.32
CA SER A 39 5.43 -3.53 -0.01
C SER A 39 6.27 -2.30 0.36
N GLY A 40 7.57 -2.47 0.61
CA GLY A 40 8.43 -1.43 1.20
C GLY A 40 8.46 -0.12 0.42
N ALA A 41 8.48 -0.16 -0.92
CA ALA A 41 8.44 1.04 -1.74
C ALA A 41 7.10 1.80 -1.57
N VAL A 42 5.98 1.08 -1.56
CA VAL A 42 4.64 1.65 -1.38
C VAL A 42 4.48 2.21 0.03
N GLU A 43 4.88 1.44 1.05
CA GLU A 43 4.84 1.87 2.45
C GLU A 43 5.72 3.09 2.71
N SER A 44 6.92 3.12 2.14
CA SER A 44 7.82 4.27 2.21
C SER A 44 7.21 5.51 1.55
N ALA A 45 6.63 5.38 0.36
CA ALA A 45 5.96 6.48 -0.33
C ALA A 45 4.79 7.04 0.50
N VAL A 46 3.94 6.17 1.05
CA VAL A 46 2.83 6.58 1.94
C VAL A 46 3.35 7.31 3.18
N LYS A 47 4.45 6.86 3.78
CA LYS A 47 5.10 7.54 4.92
C LYS A 47 5.61 8.93 4.53
N GLN A 48 6.27 9.07 3.39
CA GLN A 48 6.81 10.35 2.92
C GLN A 48 5.72 11.39 2.59
N ILE A 49 4.59 10.95 2.04
CA ILE A 49 3.41 11.79 1.83
C ILE A 49 2.82 12.18 3.19
N SER A 50 2.58 11.19 4.07
CA SER A 50 1.96 11.39 5.38
C SER A 50 2.74 12.35 6.28
N HIS A 51 4.07 12.40 6.16
CA HIS A 51 4.92 13.28 6.97
C HIS A 51 4.50 14.77 6.91
N ARG A 52 3.95 15.23 5.79
CA ARG A 52 3.44 16.61 5.65
C ARG A 52 1.97 16.77 5.97
N VAL A 53 1.16 15.73 5.77
CA VAL A 53 -0.29 15.78 6.00
C VAL A 53 -0.62 15.63 7.49
N LYS A 54 0.15 14.82 8.22
CA LYS A 54 -0.06 14.48 9.64
C LYS A 54 0.82 15.31 10.59
N LEU A 55 1.09 16.56 10.24
CA LEU A 55 1.84 17.47 11.12
C LEU A 55 1.04 17.73 12.40
N THR A 56 1.74 17.77 13.54
CA THR A 56 1.10 18.06 14.83
C THR A 56 0.46 19.45 14.80
N GLY A 57 -0.84 19.51 15.12
CA GLY A 57 -1.62 20.76 15.09
C GLY A 57 -2.17 21.15 13.72
N ALA A 58 -1.86 20.40 12.64
CA ALA A 58 -2.46 20.65 11.33
C ALA A 58 -3.92 20.21 11.31
N GLN A 59 -4.81 21.13 10.91
CA GLN A 59 -6.21 20.84 10.61
C GLN A 59 -6.48 21.19 9.15
N TRP A 60 -7.17 20.31 8.45
CA TRP A 60 -7.49 20.49 7.03
C TRP A 60 -9.00 20.48 6.84
N LEU A 61 -9.51 21.43 6.07
CA LEU A 61 -10.87 21.31 5.53
C LEU A 61 -10.92 20.10 4.59
N LYS A 62 -12.00 19.33 4.65
CA LYS A 62 -12.15 18.09 3.89
C LYS A 62 -11.98 18.34 2.38
N GLU A 63 -12.48 19.46 1.87
CA GLU A 63 -12.30 19.83 0.45
C GLU A 63 -10.84 20.05 0.05
N ASN A 64 -9.98 20.49 0.98
CA ASN A 64 -8.59 20.86 0.70
C ASN A 64 -7.61 19.69 0.83
N VAL A 65 -8.06 18.54 1.39
CA VAL A 65 -7.22 17.35 1.56
C VAL A 65 -6.69 16.83 0.23
N VAL A 66 -7.50 16.84 -0.83
CA VAL A 66 -7.07 16.37 -2.16
C VAL A 66 -6.01 17.30 -2.74
N ASN A 67 -6.17 18.62 -2.60
CA ASN A 67 -5.24 19.61 -3.12
C ASN A 67 -3.85 19.49 -2.47
N ILE A 68 -3.79 19.35 -1.13
CA ILE A 68 -2.51 19.19 -0.43
C ILE A 68 -1.82 17.87 -0.77
N LEU A 69 -2.58 16.80 -0.96
CA LEU A 69 -2.05 15.51 -1.41
C LEU A 69 -1.46 15.62 -2.82
N GLN A 70 -2.18 16.22 -3.76
CA GLN A 70 -1.70 16.44 -5.12
C GLN A 70 -0.42 17.28 -5.15
N LEU A 71 -0.40 18.41 -4.42
CA LEU A 71 0.79 19.25 -4.30
C LEU A 71 1.97 18.47 -3.73
N ARG A 72 1.75 17.65 -2.69
CA ARG A 72 2.79 16.83 -2.07
C ARG A 72 3.33 15.78 -3.03
N CYS A 73 2.46 15.14 -3.82
CA CYS A 73 2.86 14.19 -4.85
C CYS A 73 3.68 14.88 -5.95
N ALA A 74 3.21 16.02 -6.46
CA ALA A 74 3.93 16.80 -7.46
C ALA A 74 5.33 17.21 -6.95
N TYR A 75 5.44 17.64 -5.69
CA TYR A 75 6.72 17.96 -5.05
C TYR A 75 7.66 16.76 -5.01
N LEU A 76 7.18 15.60 -4.51
CA LEU A 76 8.00 14.40 -4.38
C LEU A 76 8.43 13.83 -5.75
N ASN A 77 7.61 14.06 -6.78
CA ASN A 77 7.90 13.68 -8.15
C ASN A 77 8.78 14.70 -8.91
N GLY A 78 9.18 15.81 -8.28
CA GLY A 78 9.98 16.86 -8.91
C GLY A 78 9.23 17.70 -9.97
N GLN A 79 7.90 17.62 -10.00
CA GLN A 79 7.04 18.26 -11.02
C GLN A 79 6.71 19.72 -10.72
N LEU A 80 7.32 20.29 -9.67
CA LEU A 80 7.15 21.70 -9.28
C LEU A 80 8.28 22.61 -9.79
N ALA A 81 9.30 22.05 -10.45
CA ALA A 81 10.35 22.82 -11.07
C ALA A 81 9.88 23.35 -12.44
N ILE A 82 9.96 24.67 -12.60
CA ILE A 82 9.79 25.43 -13.85
C ILE A 82 11.12 25.43 -14.59
#